data_AF-A0A3N5ZMW5-F1
#
_entry.id   AF-A0A3N5ZMW5-F1
#
_cell.length_a   1.000
_cell.length_b   1.000
_cell.length_c   1.000
_cell.angle_alpha   90.00
_cell.angle_beta   90.00
_cell.angle_gamma   90.00
#
_symmetry.space_group_name_H-M   'P 1'
#
loop_
_entity.id
_entity.type
_entity.pdbx_description
1 polymer ?
#
loop_
_entity_poly.entity_id
_entity_poly.type
_entity_poly.pdbx_seq_one_letter_code
_entity_poly.pdbx_strand_id
1 'polypeptide(L)'
;KKSDNTNFAFLSKVILTEPVTDNQAYGESIGSLATLIGGGKPLLQRFGDLKRGRRSTWNRVKKGYIEPSLNDVVCGDIAMALPERILTNIIEGLSKLNCVVPGVSNDETLLYAPEIKFFATQLKTNNDLETRIRGMYVAGDGPGVAGNIVSASATGLIPAKAILRKTS
;
A
#
# COMPACT_ATOMS: atom_id res chain seq x y z
N LYS A 1 10.22 -19.16 -6.18
CA LYS A 1 11.41 -19.37 -5.33
C LYS A 1 11.41 -18.28 -4.26
N LYS A 2 11.62 -18.61 -2.97
CA LYS A 2 11.67 -17.58 -1.92
C LYS A 2 12.96 -16.78 -2.10
N SER A 3 12.85 -15.46 -2.06
CA SER A 3 14.01 -14.55 -2.12
C SER A 3 14.63 -14.44 -0.72
N ASP A 4 15.94 -14.23 -0.66
CA ASP A 4 16.67 -13.91 0.58
C ASP A 4 16.48 -12.44 1.00
N ASN A 5 15.83 -11.63 0.16
CA ASN A 5 15.52 -10.24 0.48
C ASN A 5 14.35 -10.13 1.45
N THR A 6 14.50 -9.26 2.45
CA THR A 6 13.38 -8.75 3.24
C THR A 6 12.67 -7.65 2.45
N ASN A 7 11.34 -7.72 2.36
CA ASN A 7 10.51 -6.68 1.77
C ASN A 7 9.34 -6.35 2.70
N PHE A 8 8.85 -5.11 2.61
CA PHE A 8 7.65 -4.66 3.30
C PHE A 8 7.04 -3.47 2.54
N ALA A 9 5.74 -3.27 2.68
CA ALA A 9 5.07 -2.08 2.17
C ALA A 9 5.33 -0.91 3.12
N PHE A 10 5.90 0.17 2.59
CA PHE A 10 6.10 1.43 3.32
C PHE A 10 5.18 2.50 2.74
N LEU A 11 4.16 2.88 3.52
CA LEU A 11 3.04 3.68 3.01
C LEU A 11 2.97 5.03 3.72
N SER A 12 2.69 6.08 2.95
CA SER A 12 2.31 7.38 3.48
C SER A 12 0.79 7.48 3.51
N LYS A 13 0.21 7.79 4.69
CA LYS A 13 -1.23 7.98 4.81
C LYS A 13 -1.61 9.34 4.22
N VAL A 14 -2.54 9.32 3.27
CA VAL A 14 -3.17 10.51 2.72
C VAL A 14 -4.58 10.62 3.30
N ILE A 15 -4.93 11.80 3.77
CA ILE A 15 -6.29 12.16 4.19
C ILE A 15 -6.64 13.42 3.43
N LEU A 16 -7.56 13.32 2.48
CA LEU A 16 -8.05 14.48 1.77
C LEU A 16 -9.22 15.11 2.53
N THR A 17 -9.28 16.44 2.49
CA THR A 17 -10.33 17.26 3.09
C THR A 17 -10.98 18.11 2.01
N GLU A 18 -12.13 18.72 2.32
CA GLU A 18 -12.81 19.64 1.41
C GLU A 18 -11.85 20.60 0.69
N PRO A 19 -12.01 20.81 -0.64
CA PRO A 19 -13.13 20.37 -1.47
C PRO A 19 -12.95 18.98 -2.12
N VAL A 20 -11.78 18.33 -1.97
CA VAL A 20 -11.51 17.02 -2.57
C VAL A 20 -11.55 15.97 -1.46
N THR A 21 -12.59 15.15 -1.41
CA THR A 21 -12.72 14.11 -0.37
C THR A 21 -12.62 12.69 -0.93
N ASP A 22 -12.56 12.56 -2.26
CA ASP A 22 -12.45 11.27 -2.94
C ASP A 22 -11.00 10.74 -2.95
N ASN A 23 -10.67 10.01 -1.89
CA ASN A 23 -9.37 9.33 -1.77
C ASN A 23 -9.18 8.22 -2.82
N GLN A 24 -10.27 7.64 -3.34
CA GLN A 24 -10.17 6.56 -4.30
C GLN A 24 -9.72 7.10 -5.66
N ALA A 25 -10.41 8.12 -6.18
CA ALA A 25 -10.04 8.77 -7.43
C ALA A 25 -8.61 9.34 -7.41
N TYR A 26 -8.18 9.89 -6.26
CA TYR A 26 -6.81 10.35 -6.07
C TYR A 26 -5.78 9.21 -6.16
N GLY A 27 -6.04 8.08 -5.48
CA GLY A 27 -5.17 6.90 -5.57
C GLY A 27 -5.13 6.31 -6.98
N GLU A 28 -6.28 6.20 -7.66
CA GLU A 28 -6.36 5.73 -9.04
C GLU A 28 -5.58 6.64 -10.01
N SER A 29 -5.61 7.96 -9.77
CA SER A 29 -4.85 8.93 -10.56
C SER A 29 -3.34 8.75 -10.40
N ILE A 30 -2.87 8.55 -9.15
CA ILE A 30 -1.46 8.23 -8.88
C ILE A 30 -1.07 6.90 -9.55
N GLY A 31 -1.92 5.87 -9.44
CA GLY A 31 -1.71 4.58 -10.08
C GLY A 31 -1.59 4.69 -11.60
N SER A 32 -2.47 5.48 -12.21
CA SER A 32 -2.48 5.73 -13.66
C SER A 32 -1.22 6.46 -14.12
N LEU A 33 -0.80 7.50 -13.38
CA LEU A 33 0.43 8.24 -13.68
C LEU A 33 1.67 7.36 -13.57
N ALA A 34 1.77 6.56 -12.49
CA ALA A 34 2.89 5.64 -12.31
C ALA A 34 2.94 4.56 -13.40
N THR A 35 1.79 4.03 -13.80
CA THR A 35 1.66 3.08 -14.92
C THR A 35 2.12 3.70 -16.23
N LEU A 36 1.72 4.96 -16.50
CA LEU A 36 2.12 5.68 -17.70
C LEU A 36 3.63 5.85 -17.79
N ILE A 37 4.27 6.38 -16.74
CA ILE A 37 5.73 6.62 -16.75
C ILE A 37 6.53 5.32 -16.66
N GLY A 38 5.94 4.26 -16.10
CA GLY A 38 6.49 2.91 -16.05
C GLY A 38 6.25 2.09 -17.31
N GLY A 39 5.61 2.65 -18.36
CA GLY A 39 5.34 1.94 -19.61
C GLY A 39 4.48 0.69 -19.41
N GLY A 40 3.50 0.77 -18.52
CA GLY A 40 2.62 -0.35 -18.14
C GLY A 40 3.13 -1.22 -17.00
N LYS A 41 4.30 -0.93 -16.43
CA LYS A 41 4.93 -1.71 -15.36
C LYS A 41 5.22 -0.86 -14.12
N PRO A 42 5.33 -1.47 -12.93
CA PRO A 42 5.79 -0.76 -11.74
C PRO A 42 7.19 -0.19 -11.93
N LEU A 43 7.45 0.92 -11.24
CA LEU A 43 8.76 1.54 -11.18
C LEU A 43 9.66 0.86 -10.16
N LEU A 44 10.94 0.77 -10.52
CA LEU A 44 12.04 0.40 -9.64
C LEU A 44 13.02 1.57 -9.53
N GLN A 45 13.33 2.01 -8.32
CA GLN A 45 14.34 3.04 -8.08
C GLN A 45 15.16 2.69 -6.83
N ARG A 46 16.47 2.91 -6.91
CA ARG A 46 17.33 2.86 -5.74
C ARG A 46 17.06 4.06 -4.84
N PHE A 47 17.00 3.86 -3.53
CA PHE A 47 16.78 4.93 -2.57
C PHE A 47 17.85 6.04 -2.66
N GLY A 48 19.11 5.68 -2.92
CA GLY A 48 20.18 6.65 -3.13
C GLY A 48 20.01 7.50 -4.39
N ASP A 49 19.39 6.95 -5.45
CA ASP A 49 19.07 7.70 -6.66
C ASP A 49 17.88 8.64 -6.42
N LEU A 50 16.86 8.20 -5.68
CA LEU A 50 15.73 9.04 -5.28
C LEU A 50 16.20 10.26 -4.46
N LYS A 51 17.04 10.06 -3.44
CA LYS A 51 17.60 11.15 -2.62
C LYS A 51 18.39 12.18 -3.44
N ARG A 52 18.95 11.77 -4.58
CA ARG A 52 19.73 12.64 -5.48
C ARG A 52 18.87 13.26 -6.59
N GLY A 53 17.55 13.04 -6.56
CA GLY A 53 16.62 13.56 -7.57
C GLY A 53 16.93 13.04 -8.97
N ARG A 54 17.31 11.77 -9.09
CA ARG A 54 17.63 11.18 -10.39
C ARG A 54 17.00 9.81 -10.57
N ARG A 55 16.66 9.51 -11.83
CA ARG A 55 16.24 8.19 -12.30
C ARG A 55 17.29 7.10 -12.02
N SER A 56 16.84 5.91 -11.62
CA SER A 56 17.66 4.69 -11.64
C SER A 56 17.72 4.05 -13.02
N THR A 57 18.80 3.30 -13.29
CA THR A 57 18.96 2.49 -14.50
C THR A 57 19.38 1.07 -14.13
N TRP A 58 19.12 0.11 -15.01
CA TRP A 58 19.57 -1.27 -14.80
C TRP A 58 21.06 -1.39 -14.53
N ASN A 59 21.88 -0.56 -15.18
CA ASN A 59 23.33 -0.51 -14.93
C ASN A 59 23.67 -0.08 -13.50
N ARG A 60 22.85 0.77 -12.86
CA ARG A 60 23.05 1.18 -11.46
C ARG A 60 22.49 0.18 -10.47
N VAL A 61 21.38 -0.47 -10.81
CA VAL A 61 20.77 -1.53 -9.99
C VAL A 61 21.70 -2.74 -9.94
N LYS A 62 22.19 -3.21 -11.09
CA LYS A 62 23.12 -4.36 -11.20
C LYS A 62 24.49 -4.13 -10.54
N LYS A 63 24.85 -2.89 -10.24
CA LYS A 63 26.08 -2.54 -9.52
C LYS A 63 25.92 -2.60 -8.00
N GLY A 64 24.69 -2.70 -7.50
CA GLY A 64 24.42 -2.87 -6.07
C GLY A 64 24.45 -4.34 -5.64
N TYR A 65 24.37 -4.56 -4.34
CA TYR A 65 24.38 -5.88 -3.70
C TYR A 65 22.98 -6.51 -3.61
N ILE A 66 21.92 -5.75 -3.88
CA ILE A 66 20.53 -6.22 -3.78
C ILE A 66 20.00 -6.57 -5.17
N GLU A 67 19.68 -7.84 -5.38
CA GLU A 67 18.98 -8.29 -6.60
C GLU A 67 17.47 -8.05 -6.49
N PRO A 68 16.81 -7.48 -7.51
CA PRO A 68 15.36 -7.34 -7.53
C PRO A 68 14.63 -8.69 -7.40
N SER A 69 13.62 -8.75 -6.53
CA SER A 69 12.75 -9.93 -6.41
C SER A 69 11.59 -9.91 -7.42
N LEU A 70 11.15 -8.71 -7.81
CA LEU A 70 10.18 -8.48 -8.89
C LEU A 70 10.93 -7.96 -10.12
N ASN A 71 10.98 -8.77 -11.17
CA ASN A 71 11.71 -8.45 -12.41
C ASN A 71 10.85 -7.77 -13.46
N ASP A 72 9.52 -7.86 -13.36
CA ASP A 72 8.60 -7.23 -14.30
C ASP A 72 8.37 -5.75 -13.93
N VAL A 73 9.44 -4.96 -14.04
CA VAL A 73 9.51 -3.56 -13.60
C VAL A 73 10.31 -2.72 -14.59
N VAL A 74 10.16 -1.40 -14.48
CA VAL A 74 10.96 -0.43 -15.23
C VAL A 74 11.79 0.41 -14.26
N CYS A 75 13.11 0.47 -14.48
CA CYS A 75 13.96 1.41 -13.76
C CYS A 75 13.58 2.85 -14.13
N GLY A 76 13.17 3.64 -13.14
CA GLY A 76 12.58 4.96 -13.37
C GLY A 76 12.86 5.96 -12.26
N ASP A 77 12.09 7.04 -12.28
CA ASP A 77 12.08 8.07 -11.25
C ASP A 77 10.69 8.15 -10.61
N ILE A 78 10.58 7.66 -9.38
CA ILE A 78 9.33 7.64 -8.61
C ILE A 78 8.85 9.07 -8.36
N ALA A 79 9.76 10.05 -8.31
CA ALA A 79 9.41 11.45 -8.12
C ALA A 79 8.57 12.05 -9.27
N MET A 80 8.55 11.40 -10.44
CA MET A 80 7.69 11.80 -11.55
C MET A 80 6.24 11.32 -11.41
N ALA A 81 5.96 10.35 -10.54
CA ALA A 81 4.60 9.82 -10.33
C ALA A 81 3.99 10.21 -8.99
N LEU A 82 4.80 10.33 -7.95
CA LEU A 82 4.29 10.61 -6.61
C LEU A 82 4.36 12.11 -6.31
N PRO A 83 3.28 12.69 -5.76
CA PRO A 83 3.29 14.03 -5.19
C PRO A 83 4.42 14.23 -4.17
N GLU A 84 5.00 15.43 -4.13
CA GLU A 84 6.12 15.78 -3.24
C GLU A 84 5.85 15.34 -1.80
N ARG A 85 4.64 15.57 -1.28
CA ARG A 85 4.31 15.29 0.12
C ARG A 85 4.49 13.82 0.46
N ILE A 86 4.16 12.93 -0.47
CA ILE A 86 4.33 11.49 -0.32
C ILE A 86 5.82 11.13 -0.39
N LEU A 87 6.57 11.71 -1.33
CA LEU A 87 8.01 11.49 -1.46
C LEU A 87 8.77 11.90 -0.20
N THR A 88 8.50 13.09 0.32
CA THR A 88 9.14 13.61 1.53
C THR A 88 8.82 12.73 2.74
N ASN A 89 7.56 12.31 2.90
CA ASN A 89 7.17 11.36 3.94
C ASN A 89 7.91 10.02 3.81
N ILE A 90 8.11 9.51 2.59
CA ILE A 90 8.86 8.26 2.35
C ILE A 90 10.34 8.44 2.71
N ILE A 91 10.98 9.51 2.24
CA ILE A 91 12.41 9.76 2.47
C ILE A 91 12.71 9.97 3.95
N GLU A 92 11.94 10.84 4.62
CA GLU A 92 12.08 11.07 6.06
C GLU A 92 11.72 9.82 6.87
N GLY A 93 10.65 9.13 6.48
CA GLY A 93 10.16 7.94 7.13
C GLY A 93 11.18 6.80 7.11
N LEU A 94 11.80 6.53 5.96
CA LEU A 94 12.89 5.55 5.85
C LEU A 94 14.13 5.98 6.63
N SER A 95 14.45 7.28 6.65
CA SER A 95 15.58 7.81 7.43
C SER A 95 15.36 7.61 8.93
N LYS A 96 14.13 7.84 9.43
CA LYS A 96 13.75 7.59 10.82
C LYS A 96 13.72 6.08 11.14
N LEU A 97 13.18 5.27 10.24
CA LEU A 97 13.13 3.81 10.40
C LEU A 97 14.54 3.22 10.49
N ASN A 98 15.53 3.81 9.82
CA ASN A 98 16.93 3.39 9.90
C ASN A 98 17.53 3.48 11.29
N CYS A 99 16.99 4.32 12.18
CA CYS A 99 17.40 4.35 13.59
C CYS A 99 16.96 3.10 14.37
N VAL A 100 15.91 2.42 13.90
CA VAL A 100 15.34 1.21 14.52
C VAL A 100 15.81 -0.06 13.79
N VAL A 101 15.92 0.02 12.47
CA VAL A 101 16.36 -1.07 11.58
C VAL A 101 17.54 -0.57 10.74
N PRO A 102 18.77 -0.65 11.28
CA PRO A 102 19.96 -0.16 10.59
C PRO A 102 20.15 -0.81 9.22
N GLY A 103 20.40 0.01 8.21
CA GLY A 103 20.64 -0.41 6.82
C GLY A 103 19.42 -0.30 5.91
N VAL A 104 18.21 -0.08 6.45
CA VAL A 104 16.99 0.06 5.63
C VAL A 104 17.05 1.27 4.68
N SER A 105 17.75 2.34 5.07
CA SER A 105 17.91 3.56 4.26
C SER A 105 19.21 3.61 3.47
N ASN A 106 19.81 2.45 3.17
CA ASN A 106 21.01 2.35 2.32
C ASN A 106 20.72 2.90 0.90
N ASP A 107 21.72 3.48 0.25
CA ASP A 107 21.64 3.99 -1.12
C ASP A 107 21.26 2.92 -2.17
N GLU A 108 21.41 1.64 -1.82
CA GLU A 108 21.07 0.50 -2.65
C GLU A 108 19.70 -0.12 -2.36
N THR A 109 19.01 0.30 -1.28
CA THR A 109 17.65 -0.13 -0.99
C THR A 109 16.77 0.08 -2.22
N LEU A 110 16.09 -0.97 -2.65
CA LEU A 110 15.23 -0.95 -3.83
C LEU A 110 13.81 -0.54 -3.45
N LEU A 111 13.33 0.53 -4.06
CA LEU A 111 11.96 1.01 -3.94
C LEU A 111 11.15 0.59 -5.16
N TYR A 112 9.98 0.00 -4.90
CA TYR A 112 9.00 -0.35 -5.92
C TYR A 112 7.80 0.58 -5.76
N ALA A 113 7.30 1.15 -6.86
CA ALA A 113 6.14 2.04 -6.83
C ALA A 113 5.22 1.89 -8.05
N PRO A 114 3.91 2.12 -7.90
CA PRO A 114 3.22 2.50 -6.66
C PRO A 114 2.75 1.25 -5.89
N GLU A 115 2.65 1.37 -4.57
CA GLU A 115 1.87 0.46 -3.73
C GLU A 115 0.74 1.28 -3.13
N ILE A 116 -0.51 0.96 -3.50
CA ILE A 116 -1.69 1.72 -3.08
C ILE A 116 -2.62 0.79 -2.32
N LYS A 117 -2.96 1.18 -1.09
CA LYS A 117 -3.95 0.46 -0.27
C LYS A 117 -5.12 1.39 0.03
N PHE A 118 -6.25 1.07 -0.57
CA PHE A 118 -7.51 1.71 -0.23
C PHE A 118 -8.00 1.13 1.09
N PHE A 119 -8.21 1.99 2.09
CA PHE A 119 -8.94 1.59 3.27
C PHE A 119 -10.42 1.54 2.90
N ALA A 120 -11.01 0.34 2.99
CA ALA A 120 -12.43 0.17 2.71
C ALA A 120 -13.24 1.17 3.54
N THR A 121 -14.19 1.84 2.91
CA THR A 121 -15.19 2.62 3.63
C THR A 121 -15.93 1.64 4.53
N GLN A 122 -15.77 1.76 5.84
CA GLN A 122 -16.43 0.90 6.79
C GLN A 122 -17.95 0.96 6.55
N LEU A 123 -18.53 -0.18 6.16
CA LEU A 123 -19.96 -0.28 5.99
C LEU A 123 -20.63 -0.03 7.35
N LYS A 124 -21.62 0.85 7.36
CA LYS A 124 -22.41 1.10 8.57
C LYS A 124 -23.24 -0.15 8.87
N THR A 125 -22.98 -0.76 10.01
CA THR A 125 -23.71 -1.92 10.53
C THR A 125 -24.18 -1.67 11.96
N ASN A 126 -25.09 -2.51 12.43
CA ASN A 126 -25.38 -2.61 13.87
C ASN A 126 -24.38 -3.57 14.58
N ASN A 127 -24.63 -3.84 15.86
CA ASN A 127 -23.80 -4.72 16.69
C ASN A 127 -23.78 -6.19 16.24
N ASP A 128 -24.76 -6.61 15.45
CA ASP A 128 -24.83 -7.96 14.88
C ASP A 128 -24.19 -8.02 13.47
N LEU A 129 -23.52 -6.95 13.04
CA LEU A 129 -23.00 -6.77 11.68
C LEU A 129 -24.08 -6.84 10.58
N GLU A 130 -25.33 -6.54 10.92
CA GLU A 130 -26.41 -6.36 9.95
C GLU A 130 -26.30 -4.96 9.34
N THR A 131 -26.42 -4.88 8.03
CA THR A 131 -26.44 -3.62 7.29
C THR A 131 -27.79 -2.93 7.42
N ARG A 132 -27.97 -1.80 6.72
CA ARG A 132 -29.29 -1.15 6.60
C ARG A 132 -30.32 -1.99 5.85
N ILE A 133 -29.88 -2.96 5.04
CA ILE A 133 -30.76 -3.90 4.36
C ILE A 133 -31.01 -5.05 5.33
N ARG A 134 -32.27 -5.20 5.75
CA ARG A 134 -32.69 -6.22 6.71
C ARG A 134 -32.38 -7.62 6.16
N GLY A 135 -31.76 -8.46 6.99
CA GLY A 135 -31.32 -9.80 6.60
C GLY A 135 -30.00 -9.84 5.83
N MET A 136 -29.40 -8.69 5.50
CA MET A 136 -28.09 -8.62 4.86
C MET A 136 -27.01 -8.34 5.90
N TYR A 137 -26.18 -9.34 6.14
CA TYR A 137 -25.07 -9.30 7.09
C TYR A 137 -23.73 -9.24 6.39
N VAL A 138 -22.75 -8.65 7.06
CA VAL A 138 -21.39 -8.53 6.54
C VAL A 138 -20.37 -9.04 7.55
N ALA A 139 -19.27 -9.59 7.06
CA ALA A 139 -18.13 -10.05 7.85
C ALA A 139 -16.85 -9.97 6.99
N GLY A 140 -15.69 -10.02 7.65
CA GLY A 140 -14.39 -9.98 6.98
C GLY A 140 -13.89 -8.56 6.69
N ASP A 141 -12.81 -8.49 5.91
CA ASP A 141 -12.10 -7.23 5.63
C ASP A 141 -12.82 -6.35 4.61
N GLY A 142 -13.50 -6.93 3.62
CA GLY A 142 -14.17 -6.19 2.53
C GLY A 142 -15.17 -5.13 3.01
N PRO A 143 -16.05 -5.44 3.98
CA PRO A 143 -16.94 -4.47 4.63
C PRO A 143 -16.25 -3.43 5.53
N GLY A 144 -14.94 -3.55 5.76
CA GLY A 144 -14.19 -2.73 6.70
C GLY A 144 -14.45 -3.04 8.17
N VAL A 145 -14.97 -4.22 8.50
CA VAL A 145 -15.25 -4.66 9.89
C VAL A 145 -14.11 -5.49 10.50
N ALA A 146 -13.10 -5.81 9.70
CA ALA A 146 -11.86 -6.46 10.09
C ALA A 146 -10.66 -5.82 9.36
N GLY A 147 -9.43 -6.14 9.79
CA GLY A 147 -8.20 -5.60 9.18
C GLY A 147 -7.05 -6.59 9.05
N ASN A 148 -7.32 -7.88 9.26
CA ASN A 148 -6.36 -8.97 9.10
C ASN A 148 -7.09 -10.32 9.07
N ILE A 149 -6.39 -11.35 8.58
CA ILE A 149 -6.93 -12.72 8.38
C ILE A 149 -7.62 -13.28 9.64
N VAL A 150 -7.02 -13.08 10.82
CA VAL A 150 -7.56 -13.59 12.07
C VAL A 150 -8.85 -12.86 12.45
N SER A 151 -8.84 -11.53 12.42
CA SER A 151 -10.01 -10.71 12.70
C SER A 151 -11.13 -10.94 11.68
N ALA A 152 -10.79 -11.09 10.40
CA ALA A 152 -11.75 -11.39 9.34
C ALA A 152 -12.47 -12.71 9.60
N SER A 153 -11.71 -13.75 9.97
CA SER A 153 -12.26 -15.06 10.34
C SER A 153 -13.15 -14.98 11.59
N ALA A 154 -12.73 -14.24 12.61
CA ALA A 154 -13.47 -14.09 13.86
C ALA A 154 -14.80 -13.35 13.69
N THR A 155 -14.85 -12.31 12.83
CA THR A 155 -16.08 -11.51 12.62
C THR A 155 -17.25 -12.33 12.09
N GLY A 156 -17.02 -13.45 11.39
CA GLY A 156 -18.09 -14.32 10.88
C GLY A 156 -18.99 -14.93 11.97
N LEU A 157 -18.51 -15.04 13.21
CA LEU A 157 -19.28 -15.59 14.32
C LEU A 157 -20.44 -14.68 14.76
N ILE A 158 -20.27 -13.37 14.62
CA ILE A 158 -21.26 -12.36 15.06
C ILE A 158 -22.57 -12.49 14.25
N PRO A 159 -22.56 -12.37 12.91
CA PRO A 159 -23.77 -12.50 12.11
C PRO A 159 -24.32 -13.92 12.15
N ALA A 160 -23.47 -14.96 12.21
CA ALA A 160 -23.93 -16.34 12.34
C ALA A 160 -24.81 -16.54 13.60
N LYS A 161 -24.36 -16.04 14.75
CA LYS A 161 -25.15 -16.08 16.00
C LYS A 161 -26.42 -15.23 15.93
N ALA A 162 -26.41 -14.11 15.21
CA ALA A 162 -27.59 -13.28 15.03
C ALA A 162 -28.64 -13.96 14.14
N ILE A 163 -28.21 -14.61 13.06
CA ILE A 163 -29.07 -15.37 12.15
C ILE A 163 -29.73 -16.55 12.89
N LEU A 164 -28.95 -17.30 13.69
CA LEU A 164 -29.49 -18.42 14.48
C LEU A 164 -30.56 -17.93 15.48
N ARG A 165 -30.31 -16.83 16.19
CA ARG A 165 -31.28 -16.23 17.14
C ARG A 165 -32.58 -15.74 16.49
N LYS A 166 -32.58 -15.44 15.19
CA LYS A 166 -33.79 -15.01 14.44
C LYS A 166 -34.55 -16.18 13.80
N THR A 167 -33.91 -17.35 13.67
CA THR A 167 -34.48 -18.53 13.01
C THR A 167 -35.02 -19.55 14.03
N SER A 168 -34.59 -19.47 15.28
CA SER A 168 -35.15 -20.20 16.43
C SER A 168 -36.34 -19.45 17.02
#